data_AF-A0A8T5RBD1-F1
#
_entry.id   AF-A0A8T5RBD1-F1
#
_cell.length_a   1.000
_cell.length_b   1.000
_cell.length_c   1.000
_cell.angle_alpha   90.00
_cell.angle_beta   90.00
_cell.angle_gamma   90.00
#
_symmetry.space_group_name_H-M   'P 1'
#
loop_
_entity.id
_entity.type
_entity.pdbx_description
1 polymer ?
#
loop_
_entity_poly.entity_id
_entity_poly.type
_entity_poly.pdbx_seq_one_letter_code
_entity_poly.pdbx_strand_id
1 'polypeptide(L)'
;MKNHRKNDLEIKSKLESEIYAIIKTILNLDHKYKSGSLKDNFFQKSIKNATNNLLTINISLSKYNLILSDMLKSMNYADEYYQAIDIINKISPLEFPAEIYSKSVSSSFLEIPKLTSEITSSFITLMDGLKLNDFNDEDLISGLFTDLKNQFGKFPGLELSKVKLQKVYQEYKHNPQKISTNKNYRDLIADELYALFNDFKRKLNLEL
;
A
#
# COMPACT_ATOMS: atom_id res chain seq x y z
N MET A 1 10.54 31.46 -11.82
CA MET A 1 11.24 30.24 -11.31
C MET A 1 11.52 30.23 -9.79
N LYS A 2 11.31 31.31 -9.02
CA LYS A 2 11.53 31.30 -7.55
C LYS A 2 10.36 30.74 -6.70
N ASN A 3 9.11 30.76 -7.20
CA ASN A 3 7.93 30.33 -6.42
C ASN A 3 7.77 28.81 -6.26
N HIS A 4 8.12 28.00 -7.27
CA HIS A 4 7.96 26.54 -7.16
C HIS A 4 8.87 25.91 -6.10
N ARG A 5 10.15 26.31 -6.05
CA ARG A 5 11.09 25.80 -5.05
C ARG A 5 10.72 26.16 -3.61
N LYS A 6 10.03 27.29 -3.41
CA LYS A 6 9.58 27.72 -2.07
C LYS A 6 8.44 26.83 -1.57
N ASN A 7 7.48 26.51 -2.45
CA ASN A 7 6.36 25.62 -2.11
C ASN A 7 6.83 24.19 -1.81
N ASP A 8 7.78 23.66 -2.56
CA ASP A 8 8.29 22.29 -2.34
C ASP A 8 9.00 22.16 -0.98
N LEU A 9 9.73 23.21 -0.57
CA LEU A 9 10.43 23.25 0.70
C LEU A 9 9.47 23.40 1.90
N GLU A 10 8.41 24.19 1.75
CA GLU A 10 7.33 24.32 2.73
C GLU A 10 6.56 23.01 2.91
N ILE A 11 6.25 22.31 1.81
CA ILE A 11 5.59 21.00 1.83
C ILE A 11 6.46 19.97 2.54
N LYS A 12 7.76 19.93 2.21
CA LYS A 12 8.70 19.01 2.86
C LYS A 12 8.77 19.27 4.37
N SER A 13 8.97 20.52 4.79
CA SER A 13 9.07 20.88 6.20
C SER A 13 7.79 20.57 6.99
N LYS A 14 6.61 20.76 6.36
CA LYS A 14 5.32 20.37 6.94
C LYS A 14 5.26 18.85 7.18
N LEU A 15 5.62 18.05 6.19
CA LEU A 15 5.62 16.60 6.30
C LEU A 15 6.64 16.09 7.34
N GLU A 16 7.84 16.69 7.42
CA GLU A 16 8.81 16.40 8.48
C GLU A 16 8.21 16.64 9.88
N SER A 17 7.54 17.78 10.04
CA SER A 17 6.91 18.15 11.32
C SER A 17 5.78 17.19 11.70
N GLU A 18 4.97 16.77 10.74
CA GLU A 18 3.89 15.81 10.97
C GLU A 18 4.43 14.41 11.31
N ILE A 19 5.46 13.94 10.60
CA ILE A 19 6.14 12.67 10.89
C ILE A 19 6.68 12.69 12.32
N TYR A 20 7.41 13.74 12.68
CA TYR A 20 7.96 13.93 14.01
C TYR A 20 6.87 13.88 15.09
N ALA A 21 5.79 14.64 14.90
CA ALA A 21 4.71 14.74 15.87
C ALA A 21 4.06 13.37 16.12
N ILE A 22 3.84 12.59 15.07
CA ILE A 22 3.21 11.27 15.20
C ILE A 22 4.14 10.27 15.87
N ILE A 23 5.42 10.22 15.48
CA ILE A 23 6.41 9.33 16.11
C ILE A 23 6.47 9.61 17.61
N LYS A 24 6.64 10.88 18.01
CA LYS A 24 6.68 11.25 19.43
C LYS A 24 5.35 10.95 20.14
N THR A 25 4.22 11.10 19.45
CA THR A 25 2.91 10.72 20.01
C THR A 25 2.87 9.23 20.34
N ILE A 26 3.30 8.35 19.43
CA ILE A 26 3.32 6.90 19.65
C ILE A 26 4.23 6.55 20.83
N LEU A 27 5.46 7.06 20.84
CA LEU A 27 6.43 6.79 21.92
C LEU A 27 5.91 7.28 23.28
N ASN A 28 5.30 8.47 23.32
CA ASN A 28 4.73 9.02 24.55
C ASN A 28 3.51 8.23 25.04
N LEU A 29 2.66 7.75 24.13
CA LEU A 29 1.52 6.91 24.47
C LEU A 29 1.99 5.58 25.08
N ASP A 30 2.99 4.94 24.49
CA ASP A 30 3.57 3.69 25.00
C ASP A 30 4.22 3.88 26.37
N HIS A 31 4.98 4.95 26.55
CA HIS A 31 5.54 5.30 27.86
C HIS A 31 4.45 5.49 28.92
N LYS A 32 3.39 6.26 28.60
CA LYS A 32 2.28 6.51 29.53
C LYS A 32 1.49 5.25 29.85
N TYR A 33 1.33 4.36 28.88
CA TYR A 33 0.70 3.07 29.07
C TYR A 33 1.53 2.16 29.99
N LYS A 34 2.84 2.01 29.71
CA LYS A 34 3.77 1.25 30.55
C LYS A 34 3.87 1.79 31.97
N SER A 35 3.74 3.10 32.16
CA SER A 35 3.74 3.74 33.48
C SER A 35 2.40 3.63 34.22
N GLY A 36 1.38 2.97 33.64
CA GLY A 36 0.04 2.83 34.22
C GLY A 36 -0.80 4.11 34.23
N SER A 37 -0.34 5.18 33.55
CA SER A 37 -1.05 6.48 33.49
C SER A 37 -2.11 6.54 32.38
N LEU A 38 -2.20 5.51 31.55
CA LEU A 38 -3.11 5.42 30.41
C LEU A 38 -3.89 4.11 30.46
N LYS A 39 -5.22 4.18 30.27
CA LYS A 39 -6.07 2.98 30.17
C LYS A 39 -5.84 2.28 28.83
N ASP A 40 -5.90 0.95 28.85
CA ASP A 40 -5.65 0.10 27.68
C ASP A 40 -6.53 0.45 26.47
N ASN A 41 -7.85 0.53 26.64
CA ASN A 41 -8.77 0.93 25.56
C ASN A 41 -8.45 2.29 24.93
N PHE A 42 -7.95 3.24 25.72
CA PHE A 42 -7.56 4.55 25.20
C PHE A 42 -6.24 4.44 24.45
N PHE A 43 -5.26 3.74 25.02
CA PHE A 43 -3.96 3.49 24.40
C PHE A 43 -4.12 2.85 23.01
N GLN A 44 -4.86 1.75 22.91
CA GLN A 44 -5.10 1.05 21.65
C GLN A 44 -5.75 1.96 20.60
N LYS A 45 -6.81 2.72 20.98
CA LYS A 45 -7.49 3.65 20.08
C LYS A 45 -6.56 4.77 19.61
N SER A 46 -5.73 5.31 20.50
CA SER A 46 -4.79 6.38 20.17
C SER A 46 -3.67 5.90 19.25
N ILE A 47 -3.11 4.70 19.48
CA ILE A 47 -2.10 4.11 18.59
C ILE A 47 -2.70 3.83 17.22
N LYS A 48 -3.93 3.32 17.15
CA LYS A 48 -4.64 3.13 15.87
C LYS A 48 -4.79 4.45 15.11
N ASN A 49 -5.18 5.52 15.78
CA ASN A 49 -5.29 6.84 15.16
C ASN A 49 -3.94 7.36 14.64
N ALA A 50 -2.89 7.22 15.45
CA ALA A 50 -1.53 7.59 15.05
C ALA A 50 -1.05 6.77 13.83
N THR A 51 -1.39 5.50 13.75
CA THR A 51 -1.09 4.62 12.60
C THR A 51 -1.78 5.12 11.34
N ASN A 52 -3.06 5.47 11.42
CA ASN A 52 -3.80 6.04 10.29
C ASN A 52 -3.19 7.37 9.80
N ASN A 53 -2.70 8.19 10.72
CA ASN A 53 -2.02 9.44 10.38
C ASN A 53 -0.68 9.16 9.65
N LEU A 54 0.10 8.17 10.10
CA LEU A 54 1.33 7.76 9.38
C LEU A 54 1.03 7.27 7.95
N LEU A 55 -0.05 6.51 7.75
CA LEU A 55 -0.47 6.09 6.42
C LEU A 55 -0.84 7.28 5.53
N THR A 56 -1.56 8.26 6.08
CA THR A 56 -1.94 9.49 5.37
C THR A 56 -0.71 10.30 4.96
N ILE A 57 0.30 10.37 5.83
CA ILE A 57 1.59 10.97 5.49
C ILE A 57 2.28 10.20 4.38
N ASN A 58 2.33 8.87 4.45
CA ASN A 58 3.00 8.07 3.41
C ASN A 58 2.36 8.28 2.03
N ILE A 59 1.04 8.40 1.97
CA ILE A 59 0.32 8.78 0.74
C ILE A 59 0.74 10.19 0.29
N SER A 60 0.83 11.15 1.22
CA SER A 60 1.27 12.51 0.92
C SER A 60 2.70 12.56 0.38
N LEU A 61 3.62 11.78 0.96
CA LEU A 61 5.00 11.64 0.49
C LEU A 61 5.05 11.14 -0.96
N SER A 62 4.27 10.09 -1.26
CA SER A 62 4.19 9.53 -2.61
C SER A 62 3.69 10.56 -3.64
N LYS A 63 2.73 11.41 -3.25
CA LYS A 63 2.18 12.47 -4.11
C LYS A 63 3.24 13.51 -4.50
N TYR A 64 4.19 13.78 -3.62
CA TYR A 64 5.26 14.74 -3.83
C TYR A 64 6.60 14.11 -4.25
N ASN A 65 6.61 12.81 -4.60
CA ASN A 65 7.81 12.04 -4.92
C ASN A 65 8.89 12.12 -3.83
N LEU A 66 8.46 12.20 -2.56
CA LEU A 66 9.35 12.19 -1.41
C LEU A 66 9.47 10.77 -0.86
N ILE A 67 10.68 10.40 -0.44
CA ILE A 67 10.97 9.07 0.11
C ILE A 67 11.06 9.18 1.63
N LEU A 68 10.24 8.40 2.34
CA LEU A 68 10.18 8.42 3.81
C LEU A 68 11.55 8.13 4.45
N SER A 69 12.29 7.15 3.93
CA SER A 69 13.61 6.79 4.45
C SER A 69 14.61 7.95 4.39
N ASP A 70 14.55 8.75 3.32
CA ASP A 70 15.46 9.89 3.15
C ASP A 70 15.10 11.01 4.11
N MET A 71 13.80 11.23 4.36
CA MET A 71 13.32 12.20 5.34
C MET A 71 13.69 11.81 6.76
N LEU A 72 13.47 10.54 7.14
CA LEU A 72 13.84 10.04 8.46
C LEU A 72 15.35 10.15 8.71
N LYS A 73 16.18 9.87 7.69
CA LYS A 73 17.63 10.08 7.75
C LYS A 73 17.98 11.56 7.90
N SER A 74 17.39 12.45 7.12
CA SER A 74 17.68 13.89 7.21
C SER A 74 17.24 14.51 8.53
N MET A 75 16.20 13.96 9.16
CA MET A 75 15.73 14.37 10.47
C MET A 75 16.53 13.74 11.62
N ASN A 76 17.31 12.69 11.38
CA ASN A 76 17.93 11.82 12.39
C ASN A 76 16.88 11.17 13.33
N TYR A 77 15.81 10.62 12.74
CA TYR A 77 14.64 10.05 13.44
C TYR A 77 14.33 8.60 13.07
N ALA A 78 15.25 7.93 12.35
CA ALA A 78 15.02 6.57 11.88
C ALA A 78 14.83 5.57 13.02
N ASP A 79 15.63 5.67 14.09
CA ASP A 79 15.54 4.75 15.23
C ASP A 79 14.23 4.91 16.00
N GLU A 80 13.82 6.14 16.28
CA GLU A 80 12.53 6.42 16.91
C GLU A 80 11.35 6.00 16.04
N TYR A 81 11.47 6.13 14.72
CA TYR A 81 10.47 5.61 13.79
C TYR A 81 10.35 4.08 13.91
N TYR A 82 11.46 3.34 13.89
CA TYR A 82 11.42 1.89 14.06
C TYR A 82 10.85 1.48 15.42
N GLN A 83 11.19 2.19 16.49
CA GLN A 83 10.58 1.96 17.81
C GLN A 83 9.05 2.19 17.78
N ALA A 84 8.58 3.23 17.09
CA ALA A 84 7.16 3.49 16.93
C ALA A 84 6.46 2.37 16.14
N ILE A 85 7.10 1.83 15.11
CA ILE A 85 6.61 0.67 14.35
C ILE A 85 6.54 -0.58 15.23
N ASP A 86 7.54 -0.85 16.07
CA ASP A 86 7.52 -1.98 17.00
C ASP A 86 6.36 -1.91 17.99
N ILE A 87 6.03 -0.71 18.47
CA ILE A 87 4.87 -0.49 19.35
C ILE A 87 3.57 -0.79 18.61
N ILE A 88 3.41 -0.28 17.39
CA ILE A 88 2.24 -0.55 16.55
C ILE A 88 2.06 -2.06 16.34
N ASN A 89 3.15 -2.76 16.03
CA ASN A 89 3.15 -4.19 15.78
C ASN A 89 2.74 -5.01 17.01
N LYS A 90 3.11 -4.58 18.23
CA LYS A 90 2.78 -5.27 19.48
C LYS A 90 1.30 -5.21 19.84
N ILE A 91 0.58 -4.18 19.41
CA ILE A 91 -0.83 -3.94 19.76
C ILE A 91 -1.78 -4.58 18.74
N SER A 92 -1.31 -4.77 17.52
CA SER A 92 -2.11 -5.24 16.41
C SER A 92 -2.39 -6.76 16.29
N PRO A 93 -1.94 -7.71 17.15
CA PRO A 93 -2.25 -9.14 16.95
C PRO A 93 -3.64 -9.61 17.42
N LEU A 94 -4.36 -8.86 18.25
CA LEU A 94 -5.55 -9.36 18.94
C LEU A 94 -6.65 -8.29 18.96
N GLU A 95 -7.84 -8.64 18.47
CA GLU A 95 -9.11 -7.90 18.53
C GLU A 95 -9.34 -6.78 17.48
N PHE A 96 -9.82 -7.17 16.30
CA PHE A 96 -10.79 -6.34 15.58
C PHE A 96 -12.00 -7.18 15.14
N PRO A 97 -13.18 -7.02 15.79
CA PRO A 97 -14.43 -7.55 15.27
C PRO A 97 -14.69 -6.95 13.89
N ALA A 98 -14.92 -7.82 12.91
CA ALA A 98 -14.99 -7.50 11.48
C ALA A 98 -16.23 -6.68 11.06
N GLU A 99 -17.06 -6.22 11.97
CA GLU A 99 -18.44 -5.80 11.63
C GLU A 99 -18.68 -4.28 11.46
N ILE A 100 -17.66 -3.42 11.50
CA ILE A 100 -17.87 -1.96 11.29
C ILE A 100 -17.12 -1.42 10.05
N TYR A 101 -16.43 -2.25 9.28
CA TYR A 101 -15.60 -1.80 8.17
C TYR A 101 -16.30 -1.87 6.80
N SER A 102 -17.34 -1.05 6.63
CA SER A 102 -17.76 -0.66 5.27
C SER A 102 -17.01 0.61 4.84
N LYS A 103 -16.21 0.46 3.79
CA LYS A 103 -15.58 1.49 2.94
C LYS A 103 -14.26 2.14 3.43
N SER A 104 -13.18 1.47 3.02
CA SER A 104 -11.98 2.06 2.37
C SER A 104 -10.69 2.37 3.14
N VAL A 105 -10.57 2.06 4.44
CA VAL A 105 -9.25 2.15 5.13
C VAL A 105 -9.15 1.08 6.23
N SER A 106 -9.03 -0.20 5.85
CA SER A 106 -8.91 -1.30 6.83
C SER A 106 -7.60 -2.06 6.79
N SER A 107 -6.65 -1.71 5.92
CA SER A 107 -5.33 -2.35 5.94
C SER A 107 -4.54 -1.86 7.16
N SER A 108 -4.61 -2.64 8.24
CA SER A 108 -3.65 -2.50 9.35
C SER A 108 -2.23 -2.62 8.81
N PHE A 109 -1.24 -1.98 9.43
CA PHE A 109 0.16 -2.04 9.00
C PHE A 109 0.67 -3.49 8.88
N LEU A 110 0.14 -4.42 9.70
CA LEU A 110 0.41 -5.86 9.61
C LEU A 110 -0.20 -6.56 8.40
N GLU A 111 -1.26 -6.00 7.81
CA GLU A 111 -1.82 -6.49 6.56
C GLU A 111 -0.99 -6.06 5.35
N ILE A 112 -0.14 -5.03 5.43
CA ILE A 112 0.62 -4.55 4.28
C ILE A 112 1.57 -5.62 3.72
N PRO A 113 2.41 -6.31 4.51
CA PRO A 113 3.24 -7.40 3.98
C PRO A 113 2.40 -8.56 3.42
N LYS A 114 1.30 -8.90 4.09
CA LYS A 114 0.37 -9.95 3.65
C LYS A 114 -0.29 -9.58 2.31
N LEU A 115 -0.86 -8.38 2.22
CA LEU A 115 -1.47 -7.84 1.01
C LEU A 115 -0.44 -7.70 -0.11
N THR A 116 0.79 -7.29 0.19
CA THR A 116 1.89 -7.26 -0.77
C THR A 116 2.18 -8.66 -1.31
N SER A 117 2.26 -9.67 -0.45
CA SER A 117 2.46 -11.06 -0.85
C SER A 117 1.30 -11.58 -1.71
N GLU A 118 0.06 -11.32 -1.29
CA GLU A 118 -1.15 -11.72 -2.02
C GLU A 118 -1.21 -11.06 -3.40
N ILE A 119 -0.99 -9.74 -3.47
CA ILE A 119 -0.96 -8.99 -4.73
C ILE A 119 0.16 -9.49 -5.65
N THR A 120 1.36 -9.72 -5.10
CA THR A 120 2.49 -10.23 -5.86
C THR A 120 2.19 -11.60 -6.46
N SER A 121 1.64 -12.51 -5.64
CA SER A 121 1.22 -13.84 -6.10
C SER A 121 0.15 -13.74 -7.18
N SER A 122 -0.87 -12.89 -7.00
CA SER A 122 -1.93 -12.69 -7.99
C SER A 122 -1.43 -12.13 -9.31
N PHE A 123 -0.48 -11.17 -9.29
CA PHE A 123 0.15 -10.67 -10.51
C PHE A 123 0.89 -11.79 -11.25
N ILE A 124 1.76 -12.52 -10.55
CA ILE A 124 2.54 -13.60 -11.13
C ILE A 124 1.62 -14.67 -11.73
N THR A 125 0.64 -15.13 -10.95
CA THR A 125 -0.31 -16.17 -11.37
C THR A 125 -1.10 -15.74 -12.61
N LEU A 126 -1.57 -14.49 -12.67
CA LEU A 126 -2.28 -13.97 -13.84
C LEU A 126 -1.38 -13.86 -15.07
N MET A 127 -0.17 -13.33 -14.91
CA MET A 127 0.80 -13.21 -16.01
C MET A 127 1.22 -14.59 -16.54
N ASP A 128 1.45 -15.56 -15.65
CA ASP A 128 1.80 -16.93 -16.03
C ASP A 128 0.62 -17.60 -16.74
N GLY A 129 -0.61 -17.45 -16.21
CA GLY A 129 -1.83 -17.94 -16.83
C GLY A 129 -2.03 -17.42 -18.26
N LEU A 130 -1.72 -16.15 -18.51
CA LEU A 130 -1.76 -15.55 -19.86
C LEU A 130 -0.66 -16.10 -20.79
N LYS A 131 0.50 -16.49 -20.25
CA LYS A 131 1.63 -17.00 -21.06
C LYS A 131 1.54 -18.49 -21.38
N LEU A 132 0.63 -19.23 -20.75
CA LEU A 132 0.38 -20.63 -21.09
C LEU A 132 -0.20 -20.73 -22.51
N ASN A 133 0.52 -21.39 -23.42
CA ASN A 133 0.19 -21.41 -24.84
C ASN A 133 -1.12 -22.16 -25.16
N ASP A 134 -1.54 -23.10 -24.30
CA ASP A 134 -2.71 -23.97 -24.49
C ASP A 134 -3.89 -23.62 -23.56
N PHE A 135 -3.90 -22.38 -23.05
CA PHE A 135 -4.88 -21.95 -22.06
C PHE A 135 -6.17 -21.43 -22.71
N ASN A 136 -7.25 -22.22 -22.64
CA ASN A 136 -8.56 -21.91 -23.21
C ASN A 136 -9.63 -21.59 -22.16
N ASP A 137 -9.24 -21.41 -20.90
CA ASP A 137 -10.18 -21.18 -19.80
C ASP A 137 -10.34 -19.67 -19.52
N GLU A 138 -11.28 -19.06 -20.24
CA GLU A 138 -11.63 -17.65 -20.07
C GLU A 138 -12.11 -17.35 -18.64
N ASP A 139 -12.85 -18.27 -18.04
CA ASP A 139 -13.41 -18.13 -16.69
C ASP A 139 -12.30 -18.09 -15.64
N LEU A 140 -11.27 -18.90 -15.80
CA LEU A 140 -10.11 -18.88 -14.92
C LEU A 140 -9.34 -17.55 -15.02
N ILE A 141 -9.06 -17.04 -16.23
CA ILE A 141 -8.41 -15.73 -16.39
C ILE A 141 -9.27 -14.61 -15.79
N SER A 142 -10.59 -14.67 -15.98
CA SER A 142 -11.55 -13.73 -15.37
C SER A 142 -11.48 -13.77 -13.85
N GLY A 143 -11.41 -14.97 -13.27
CA GLY A 143 -11.22 -15.20 -11.84
C GLY A 143 -9.92 -14.57 -11.31
N LEU A 144 -8.79 -14.85 -11.98
CA LEU A 144 -7.48 -14.30 -11.61
C LEU A 144 -7.45 -12.77 -11.68
N PHE A 145 -8.09 -12.17 -12.69
CA PHE A 145 -8.24 -10.71 -12.77
C PHE A 145 -9.08 -10.14 -11.63
N THR A 146 -10.18 -10.82 -11.30
CA THR A 146 -11.08 -10.43 -10.21
C THR A 146 -10.36 -10.48 -8.87
N ASP A 147 -9.60 -11.54 -8.62
CA ASP A 147 -8.78 -11.71 -7.42
C ASP A 147 -7.72 -10.64 -7.31
N LEU A 148 -6.95 -10.41 -8.38
CA LEU A 148 -5.94 -9.35 -8.43
C LEU A 148 -6.59 -8.01 -8.11
N LYS A 149 -7.69 -7.65 -8.77
CA LYS A 149 -8.39 -6.37 -8.55
C LYS A 149 -8.91 -6.22 -7.12
N ASN A 150 -9.44 -7.29 -6.53
CA ASN A 150 -9.93 -7.29 -5.15
C ASN A 150 -8.78 -7.03 -4.17
N GLN A 151 -7.65 -7.72 -4.33
CA GLN A 151 -6.49 -7.53 -3.46
C GLN A 151 -5.83 -6.16 -3.66
N PHE A 152 -5.66 -5.76 -4.92
CA PHE A 152 -5.11 -4.45 -5.27
C PHE A 152 -5.98 -3.30 -4.74
N GLY A 153 -7.30 -3.49 -4.70
CA GLY A 153 -8.27 -2.55 -4.14
C GLY A 153 -8.11 -2.30 -2.64
N LYS A 154 -7.71 -3.33 -1.87
CA LYS A 154 -7.48 -3.26 -0.41
C LYS A 154 -6.18 -2.55 -0.05
N PHE A 155 -5.23 -2.46 -0.98
CA PHE A 155 -3.95 -1.83 -0.73
C PHE A 155 -4.06 -0.29 -0.76
N PRO A 156 -3.55 0.42 0.27
CA PRO A 156 -3.63 1.88 0.36
C PRO A 156 -2.54 2.55 -0.50
N GLY A 157 -2.82 3.72 -1.11
CA GLY A 157 -1.81 4.50 -1.84
C GLY A 157 -1.56 4.06 -3.29
N LEU A 158 -2.47 3.27 -3.88
CA LEU A 158 -2.38 2.78 -5.26
C LEU A 158 -3.43 3.39 -6.20
N GLU A 159 -4.00 4.54 -5.89
CA GLU A 159 -5.18 5.11 -6.57
C GLU A 159 -4.97 5.22 -8.08
N LEU A 160 -3.81 5.73 -8.51
CA LEU A 160 -3.45 5.80 -9.94
C LEU A 160 -3.23 4.40 -10.55
N SER A 161 -2.59 3.51 -9.81
CA SER A 161 -2.30 2.14 -10.27
C SER A 161 -3.60 1.32 -10.35
N LYS A 162 -4.59 1.57 -9.48
CA LYS A 162 -5.95 0.98 -9.53
C LYS A 162 -6.67 1.41 -10.81
N VAL A 163 -6.57 2.67 -11.21
CA VAL A 163 -7.12 3.15 -12.48
C VAL A 163 -6.46 2.46 -13.67
N LYS A 164 -5.13 2.28 -13.64
CA LYS A 164 -4.42 1.53 -14.69
C LYS A 164 -4.87 0.07 -14.76
N LEU A 165 -4.90 -0.63 -13.63
CA LEU A 165 -5.39 -2.02 -13.55
C LEU A 165 -6.82 -2.14 -14.09
N GLN A 166 -7.67 -1.19 -13.76
CA GLN A 166 -9.05 -1.15 -14.21
C GLN A 166 -9.14 -0.98 -15.74
N LYS A 167 -8.22 -0.25 -16.38
CA LYS A 167 -8.16 -0.14 -17.85
C LYS A 167 -7.77 -1.46 -18.50
N VAL A 168 -6.71 -2.11 -18.01
CA VAL A 168 -6.28 -3.44 -18.48
C VAL A 168 -7.43 -4.45 -18.38
N TYR A 169 -8.12 -4.47 -17.25
CA TYR A 169 -9.28 -5.34 -17.04
C TYR A 169 -10.44 -5.05 -18.00
N GLN A 170 -10.72 -3.77 -18.29
CA GLN A 170 -11.74 -3.44 -19.28
C GLN A 170 -11.32 -3.86 -20.68
N GLU A 171 -10.06 -3.65 -21.05
CA GLU A 171 -9.56 -4.07 -22.36
C GLU A 171 -9.71 -5.59 -22.56
N TYR A 172 -9.34 -6.37 -21.55
CA TYR A 172 -9.61 -7.81 -21.48
C TYR A 172 -11.10 -8.12 -21.68
N LYS A 173 -11.97 -7.48 -20.87
CA LYS A 173 -13.42 -7.76 -20.88
C LYS A 173 -14.10 -7.40 -22.22
N HIS A 174 -13.55 -6.47 -22.98
CA HIS A 174 -14.05 -6.13 -24.32
C HIS A 174 -13.56 -7.11 -25.40
N ASN A 175 -12.52 -7.91 -25.12
CA ASN A 175 -11.91 -8.82 -26.07
C ASN A 175 -11.69 -10.25 -25.50
N PRO A 176 -12.69 -10.86 -24.83
CA PRO A 176 -12.50 -12.13 -24.12
C PRO A 176 -12.00 -13.26 -25.04
N GLN A 177 -12.57 -13.36 -26.24
CA GLN A 177 -12.20 -14.39 -27.22
C GLN A 177 -10.74 -14.26 -27.70
N LYS A 178 -10.16 -13.06 -27.67
CA LYS A 178 -8.75 -12.85 -28.05
C LYS A 178 -7.79 -13.44 -27.03
N ILE A 179 -8.21 -13.60 -25.77
CA ILE A 179 -7.38 -14.28 -24.76
C ILE A 179 -7.16 -15.73 -25.17
N SER A 180 -8.20 -16.50 -25.46
CA SER A 180 -8.04 -17.92 -25.82
C SER A 180 -7.34 -18.11 -27.18
N THR A 181 -7.59 -17.22 -28.14
CA THR A 181 -7.22 -17.44 -29.55
C THR A 181 -5.97 -16.70 -30.02
N ASN A 182 -5.49 -15.68 -29.29
CA ASN A 182 -4.42 -14.81 -29.77
C ASN A 182 -3.30 -14.66 -28.73
N LYS A 183 -2.21 -15.40 -28.96
CA LYS A 183 -1.00 -15.33 -28.13
C LYS A 183 -0.42 -13.92 -28.03
N ASN A 184 -0.30 -13.19 -29.13
CA ASN A 184 0.26 -11.84 -29.12
C ASN A 184 -0.59 -10.88 -28.27
N TYR A 185 -1.91 -11.08 -28.26
CA TYR A 185 -2.80 -10.31 -27.40
C TYR A 185 -2.59 -10.67 -25.92
N ARG A 186 -2.44 -11.96 -25.59
CA ARG A 186 -2.11 -12.38 -24.22
C ARG A 186 -0.77 -11.81 -23.75
N ASP A 187 0.26 -11.84 -24.60
CA ASP A 187 1.58 -11.29 -24.30
C ASP A 187 1.51 -9.78 -24.05
N LEU A 188 0.73 -9.04 -24.86
CA LEU A 188 0.50 -7.61 -24.66
C LEU A 188 -0.14 -7.30 -23.29
N ILE A 189 -1.20 -8.03 -22.93
CA ILE A 189 -1.86 -7.86 -21.62
C ILE A 189 -0.89 -8.23 -20.47
N ALA A 190 -0.08 -9.28 -20.64
CA ALA A 190 0.92 -9.67 -19.66
C ALA A 190 2.01 -8.60 -19.48
N ASP A 191 2.44 -7.95 -20.56
CA ASP A 191 3.42 -6.86 -20.51
C ASP A 191 2.85 -5.62 -19.80
N GLU A 192 1.58 -5.29 -20.03
CA GLU A 192 0.90 -4.20 -19.32
C GLU A 192 0.78 -4.49 -17.81
N LEU A 193 0.42 -5.73 -17.45
CA LEU A 193 0.40 -6.19 -16.06
C LEU A 193 1.79 -6.17 -15.43
N TYR A 194 2.84 -6.52 -16.18
CA TYR A 194 4.22 -6.47 -15.71
C TYR A 194 4.68 -5.03 -15.44
N ALA A 195 4.35 -4.09 -16.33
CA ALA A 195 4.62 -2.67 -16.13
C ALA A 195 3.92 -2.13 -14.87
N LEU A 196 2.67 -2.54 -14.64
CA LEU A 196 1.93 -2.19 -13.44
C LEU A 196 2.52 -2.83 -12.17
N PHE A 197 2.96 -4.08 -12.25
CA PHE A 197 3.61 -4.78 -11.16
C PHE A 197 4.93 -4.10 -10.76
N ASN A 198 5.73 -3.63 -11.73
CA ASN A 198 6.94 -2.86 -11.45
C ASN A 198 6.64 -1.50 -10.79
N ASP A 199 5.56 -0.82 -11.20
CA ASP A 199 5.09 0.40 -10.51
C ASP A 199 4.71 0.11 -9.06
N PHE A 200 4.02 -1.01 -8.82
CA PHE A 200 3.68 -1.48 -7.48
C PHE A 200 4.94 -1.78 -6.65
N LYS A 201 5.92 -2.53 -7.18
CA LYS A 201 7.19 -2.81 -6.50
C LYS A 201 7.96 -1.55 -6.14
N ARG A 202 8.07 -0.58 -7.07
CA ARG A 202 8.73 0.70 -6.82
C ARG A 202 8.08 1.48 -5.69
N LYS A 203 6.75 1.48 -5.61
CA LYS A 203 6.01 2.14 -4.52
C LYS A 203 6.21 1.49 -3.17
N LEU A 204 6.55 0.21 -3.14
CA LEU A 204 6.85 -0.52 -1.92
C LEU A 204 8.29 -0.33 -1.42
N ASN A 205 9.14 0.43 -2.14
CA ASN A 205 10.59 0.47 -1.87
C ASN A 205 11.24 -0.93 -1.87
N LEU A 206 10.66 -1.89 -2.61
CA LEU A 206 11.28 -3.18 -2.87
C LEU A 206 12.29 -3.02 -4.01
N GLU A 207 13.39 -2.30 -3.74
CA GLU A 207 14.62 -2.53 -4.49
C GLU A 207 15.12 -3.92 -4.08
N LEU A 208 15.12 -4.84 -5.05
CA LEU A 208 15.97 -6.04 -5.02
C LEU A 208 17.31 -5.65 -5.64
#